data_AF-A0A0A7FRW3-F1
#
_entry.id   AF-A0A0A7FRW3-F1
#
_cell.length_a   1.000
_cell.length_b   1.000
_cell.length_c   1.000
_cell.angle_alpha   90.00
_cell.angle_beta   90.00
_cell.angle_gamma   90.00
#
_symmetry.space_group_name_H-M   'P 1'
#
loop_
_entity.id
_entity.type
_entity.pdbx_description
1 polymer ?
#
loop_
_entity_poly.entity_id
_entity_poly.type
_entity_poly.pdbx_seq_one_letter_code
_entity_poly.pdbx_strand_id
1 'polypeptide(L)' 'MDNNSAHDKAKQMIIDGETFEKIMDETNLRLKDLKRIQREEISNHF' A
#
# COMPACT_ATOMS: atom_id res chain seq x y z
N MET A 1 -10.00 15.29 8.18
CA MET A 1 -8.53 15.17 8.17
C MET A 1 -8.21 13.85 7.50
N ASP A 2 -7.81 13.95 6.24
CA ASP A 2 -7.75 12.88 5.25
C ASP A 2 -6.55 11.96 5.51
N ASN A 3 -6.66 11.09 6.50
CA ASN A 3 -5.59 10.16 6.91
C ASN A 3 -5.34 9.01 5.90
N ASN A 4 -6.03 8.99 4.75
CA ASN A 4 -5.98 7.86 3.80
C ASN A 4 -5.19 8.13 2.51
N SER A 5 -4.66 9.33 2.26
CA SER A 5 -3.98 9.63 0.97
C SER A 5 -2.79 8.70 0.67
N ALA A 6 -1.88 8.52 1.63
CA ALA A 6 -0.71 7.64 1.45
C ALA A 6 -1.11 6.15 1.38
N HIS A 7 -2.12 5.77 2.16
CA HIS A 7 -2.62 4.40 2.25
C HIS A 7 -3.35 3.96 0.99
N ASP A 8 -4.25 4.80 0.47
CA ASP A 8 -4.98 4.56 -0.77
C ASP A 8 -4.04 4.56 -1.97
N LYS A 9 -3.05 5.48 -2.01
CA LYS A 9 -2.03 5.50 -3.06
C LYS A 9 -1.17 4.24 -3.04
N ALA A 10 -0.73 3.79 -1.86
CA ALA A 10 -0.01 2.53 -1.72
C ALA A 10 -0.85 1.33 -2.14
N LYS A 11 -2.13 1.28 -1.74
CA LYS A 11 -3.04 0.21 -2.14
C LYS A 11 -3.16 0.10 -3.65
N GLN A 12 -3.41 1.21 -4.35
CA GLN A 12 -3.48 1.24 -5.81
C GLN A 12 -2.17 0.77 -6.45
N MET A 13 -1.03 1.27 -5.98
CA MET A 13 0.27 0.85 -6.51
C MET A 13 0.56 -0.65 -6.28
N ILE A 14 0.13 -1.23 -5.15
CA ILE A 14 0.27 -2.69 -4.92
C ILE A 14 -0.63 -3.47 -5.89
N ILE A 15 -1.84 -2.99 -6.17
CA ILE A 15 -2.77 -3.61 -7.15
C ILE A 15 -2.19 -3.52 -8.57
N ASP A 16 -1.59 -2.39 -8.91
CA ASP A 16 -0.90 -2.16 -10.19
C ASP A 16 0.36 -3.03 -10.36
N GLY A 17 0.79 -3.73 -9.31
CA GLY A 17 1.96 -4.62 -9.33
C GLY A 17 3.30 -3.91 -9.14
N GLU A 18 3.30 -2.68 -8.61
CA GLU A 18 4.51 -1.93 -8.32
C GLU A 18 5.31 -2.55 -7.15
N THR A 19 6.62 -2.32 -7.13
CA THR A 19 7.48 -2.85 -6.07
C THR A 19 7.34 -2.06 -4.77
N PHE A 20 7.41 -2.75 -3.63
CA PHE A 20 7.29 -2.10 -2.32
C PHE A 20 8.29 -0.97 -2.11
N GLU A 21 9.51 -1.07 -2.64
CA GLU A 21 10.52 0.00 -2.55
C GLU A 21 10.03 1.32 -3.17
N LYS A 22 9.47 1.25 -4.38
CA LYS A 22 8.90 2.42 -5.08
C LYS A 22 7.71 3.00 -4.31
N ILE A 23 6.88 2.13 -3.75
CA ILE A 23 5.72 2.55 -2.97
C ILE A 23 6.15 3.21 -1.66
N MET A 24 7.18 2.71 -0.99
CA MET A 24 7.73 3.35 0.22
C MET A 24 8.27 4.75 -0.09
N ASP A 25 8.98 4.92 -1.21
CA ASP A 25 9.50 6.22 -1.63
C ASP A 25 8.36 7.23 -1.90
N GLU A 26 7.32 6.78 -2.60
CA GLU A 26 6.17 7.61 -3.01
C GLU A 26 5.18 7.93 -1.88
N THR A 27 5.02 7.03 -0.91
CA THR A 27 3.99 7.12 0.14
C THR A 27 4.56 7.36 1.53
N ASN A 28 5.89 7.28 1.69
CA ASN A 28 6.59 7.30 2.97
C ASN A 28 6.07 6.26 3.98
N LEU A 29 5.39 5.22 3.51
CA LEU A 29 4.91 4.12 4.34
C LEU A 29 6.04 3.13 4.59
N ARG A 30 5.98 2.42 5.72
CA ARG A 30 6.95 1.38 6.02
C ARG A 30 6.53 0.08 5.35
N LEU A 31 7.53 -0.76 5.04
CA LEU A 31 7.35 -2.11 4.50
C LEU A 31 6.33 -2.97 5.29
N LYS A 32 6.28 -2.82 6.62
CA LYS A 32 5.28 -3.49 7.48
C LYS A 32 3.85 -3.04 7.15
N ASP A 33 3.66 -1.75 6.94
CA ASP A 33 2.36 -1.16 6.64
C ASP A 33 1.92 -1.56 5.21
N LEU A 34 2.83 -1.58 4.25
CA LEU A 34 2.56 -2.07 2.89
C LEU A 34 2.16 -3.56 2.86
N LYS A 35 2.86 -4.40 3.60
CA LYS A 35 2.51 -5.83 3.75
C LYS A 35 1.16 -6.01 4.43
N ARG A 36 0.81 -5.12 5.37
CA ARG A 36 -0.49 -5.13 6.03
C ARG A 36 -1.61 -4.81 5.04
N ILE A 37 -1.44 -3.78 4.21
CA ILE A 37 -2.38 -3.43 3.13
C ILE A 37 -2.56 -4.60 2.17
N GLN A 38 -1.45 -5.17 1.67
CA GLN A 38 -1.52 -6.31 0.77
C GLN A 38 -2.28 -7.50 1.39
N ARG A 39 -2.05 -7.78 2.68
CA ARG A 39 -2.68 -8.92 3.35
C ARG A 39 -4.15 -8.67 3.72
N GLU A 40 -4.46 -7.54 4.34
CA GLU A 40 -5.81 -7.24 4.84
C GLU A 40 -6.77 -6.83 3.71
N GLU A 41 -6.27 -6.18 2.67
CA GLU A 41 -7.13 -5.60 1.63
C GLU A 41 -7.10 -6.33 0.29
N ILE A 42 -5.97 -6.94 -0.08
CA ILE A 42 -5.85 -7.67 -1.36
C ILE A 42 -6.06 -9.16 -1.13
N SER A 43 -5.36 -9.78 -0.18
CA SER A 43 -5.49 -11.22 0.10
C SER A 43 -6.84 -11.59 0.73
N ASN A 44 -7.56 -10.66 1.35
CA ASN A 44 -8.88 -10.92 1.92
C ASN A 44 -10.02 -10.73 0.90
N HIS A 45 -9.67 -10.36 -0.34
CA HIS A 45 -10.61 -10.16 -1.45
C HIS A 45 -10.57 -11.30 -2.49
N PHE A 46 -9.70 -12.30 -2.31
CA PHE A 46 -9.60 -13.49 -3.16
C PHE A 46 -9.93 -14.76 -2.39
#